data_AF-A0A5M8QUG7-F1
#
_entry.id   AF-A0A5M8QUG7-F1
#
_cell.length_a   1.000
_cell.length_b   1.000
_cell.length_c   1.000
_cell.angle_alpha   90.00
_cell.angle_beta   90.00
_cell.angle_gamma   90.00
#
_symmetry.space_group_name_H-M   'P 1'
#
loop_
_entity.id
_entity.type
_entity.pdbx_description
1 polymer ?
#
loop_
_entity_poly.entity_id
_entity_poly.type
_entity_poly.pdbx_seq_one_letter_code
_entity_poly.pdbx_strand_id
1 'polypeptide(L)'
;MDKSKLIELIKFSKRKGMYDLLYLHYSGYIDNLAYEFAATIISEELGVNVSHHTIRRIRKSKQRQNLANGGNKKNESTIATSEGISTTLEPDPIAKKLEYLKNFKPLDVFAEKKVQQNSGFKPMD
;
A
#
# COMPACT_ATOMS: atom_id res chain seq x y z
N MET A 1 25.30 12.04 3.83
CA MET A 1 26.23 11.65 4.92
C MET A 1 25.86 10.30 5.54
N ASP A 2 24.56 9.99 5.66
CA ASP A 2 24.10 8.81 6.40
C ASP A 2 24.27 7.45 5.68
N LYS A 3 24.26 7.41 4.34
CA LYS A 3 24.50 6.17 3.56
C LYS A 3 25.91 5.58 3.77
N SER A 4 26.95 6.41 3.77
CA SER A 4 28.34 5.96 4.01
C SER A 4 28.49 5.35 5.41
N LYS A 5 27.88 6.00 6.42
CA LYS A 5 27.82 5.49 7.78
C LYS A 5 27.05 4.16 7.85
N LEU A 6 25.96 4.02 7.11
CA LEU A 6 25.24 2.75 7.03
C LEU A 6 26.10 1.63 6.45
N ILE A 7 26.85 1.90 5.37
CA ILE A 7 27.78 0.95 4.77
C ILE A 7 28.84 0.51 5.79
N GLU A 8 29.43 1.45 6.53
CA GLU A 8 30.38 1.12 7.59
C GLU A 8 29.73 0.24 8.68
N LEU A 9 28.54 0.60 9.15
CA LEU A 9 27.84 -0.19 10.16
C LEU A 9 27.58 -1.63 9.70
N ILE A 10 27.21 -1.82 8.43
CA ILE A 10 27.02 -3.16 7.85
C ILE A 10 28.35 -3.90 7.74
N LYS A 11 29.39 -3.26 7.16
CA LYS A 11 30.72 -3.88 7.00
C LYS A 11 31.34 -4.30 8.33
N PHE A 12 31.20 -3.49 9.38
CA PHE A 12 31.69 -3.77 10.72
C PHE A 12 30.68 -4.54 11.60
N SER A 13 29.56 -5.01 11.04
CA SER A 13 28.51 -5.73 11.76
C SER A 13 27.99 -5.03 13.03
N LYS A 14 28.05 -3.69 13.05
CA LYS A 14 27.62 -2.85 14.17
C LYS A 14 26.10 -2.68 14.13
N ARG A 15 25.39 -3.33 15.06
CA ARG A 15 23.92 -3.35 15.08
C ARG A 15 23.27 -2.04 15.53
N LYS A 16 23.91 -1.30 16.43
CA LYS A 16 23.35 -0.08 17.03
C LYS A 16 23.15 0.99 15.93
N GLY A 17 21.90 1.37 15.68
CA GLY A 17 21.52 2.37 14.66
C GLY A 17 21.51 1.87 13.21
N MET A 18 21.98 0.65 12.92
CA MET A 18 21.98 0.10 11.55
C MET A 18 20.55 -0.11 11.03
N TYR A 19 19.67 -0.68 11.84
CA TYR A 19 18.27 -0.93 11.44
C TYR A 19 17.49 0.37 11.21
N ASP A 20 17.72 1.38 12.06
CA ASP A 20 17.05 2.67 11.94
C ASP A 20 17.52 3.41 10.69
N LEU A 21 18.82 3.39 10.39
CA LEU A 21 19.37 3.97 9.16
C LEU A 21 18.92 3.23 7.89
N LEU A 22 18.87 1.90 7.93
CA LEU A 22 18.31 1.10 6.83
C LEU A 22 16.86 1.51 6.55
N TYR A 23 16.05 1.60 7.60
CA TYR A 23 14.65 1.98 7.46
C TYR A 23 14.47 3.42 7.01
N LEU A 24 15.31 4.35 7.50
CA LEU A 24 15.27 5.75 7.12
C LEU A 24 15.48 5.93 5.60
N HIS A 25 16.44 5.23 5.02
CA HIS A 25 16.76 5.37 3.59
C HIS A 25 15.92 4.49 2.67
N TYR A 26 15.43 3.35 3.17
CA TYR A 26 14.84 2.32 2.33
C TYR A 26 13.44 1.86 2.78
N SER A 27 12.74 2.64 3.61
CA SER A 27 11.38 2.34 4.07
C SER A 27 10.44 1.95 2.93
N GLY A 28 10.47 2.69 1.80
CA GLY A 28 9.66 2.39 0.62
C GLY A 28 9.83 0.97 0.09
N TYR A 29 11.08 0.47 -0.03
CA TYR A 29 11.35 -0.91 -0.44
C TYR A 29 11.05 -1.90 0.69
N ILE A 30 11.43 -1.55 1.93
CA ILE A 30 11.28 -2.40 3.11
C ILE A 30 9.81 -2.66 3.45
N ASP A 31 8.89 -1.75 3.12
CA ASP A 31 7.47 -1.89 3.45
C ASP A 31 6.65 -2.50 2.30
N ASN A 32 6.99 -2.17 1.05
CA ASN A 32 6.14 -2.52 -0.09
C ASN A 32 6.59 -3.75 -0.89
N LEU A 33 7.86 -4.15 -0.81
CA LEU A 33 8.37 -5.28 -1.59
C LEU A 33 8.42 -6.59 -0.79
N ALA A 34 8.50 -7.72 -1.49
CA ALA A 34 8.83 -8.99 -0.84
C ALA A 34 10.27 -8.96 -0.28
N TYR A 35 10.50 -9.71 0.80
CA TYR A 35 11.74 -9.59 1.61
C TYR A 35 13.01 -9.84 0.81
N GLU A 36 12.97 -10.80 -0.12
CA GLU A 36 14.09 -11.17 -0.97
C GLU A 36 14.42 -10.05 -1.96
N PHE A 37 13.41 -9.54 -2.68
CA PHE A 37 13.60 -8.44 -3.63
C PHE A 37 14.09 -7.16 -2.95
N ALA A 38 13.52 -6.79 -1.80
CA ALA A 38 13.98 -5.64 -1.03
C ALA A 38 15.46 -5.80 -0.63
N ALA A 39 15.84 -6.99 -0.17
CA ALA A 39 17.21 -7.29 0.21
C ALA A 39 18.16 -7.19 -0.98
N THR A 40 17.80 -7.74 -2.14
CA THR A 40 18.61 -7.68 -3.36
C THR A 40 18.85 -6.23 -3.79
N ILE A 41 17.79 -5.43 -3.96
CA ILE A 41 17.89 -4.03 -4.40
C ILE A 41 18.77 -3.21 -3.44
N ILE A 42 18.52 -3.33 -2.13
CA ILE A 42 19.27 -2.59 -1.11
C ILE A 42 20.74 -3.04 -1.11
N SER A 43 21.00 -4.34 -1.30
CA SER A 43 22.38 -4.87 -1.33
C SER A 43 23.15 -4.37 -2.55
N GLU A 44 22.51 -4.34 -3.70
CA GLU A 44 23.07 -3.80 -4.95
C GLU A 44 23.37 -2.31 -4.83
N GLU A 45 22.43 -1.53 -4.31
CA GLU A 45 22.60 -0.08 -4.17
C GLU A 45 23.70 0.31 -3.16
N LEU A 46 23.83 -0.45 -2.07
CA LEU A 46 24.84 -0.19 -1.04
C LEU A 46 26.20 -0.85 -1.35
N GLY A 47 26.26 -1.78 -2.29
CA GLY A 47 27.45 -2.59 -2.55
C GLY A 47 27.86 -3.48 -1.37
N VAL A 48 26.91 -3.85 -0.49
CA VAL A 48 27.13 -4.71 0.68
C VAL A 48 25.95 -5.66 0.86
N ASN A 49 26.21 -6.88 1.30
CA ASN A 49 25.16 -7.88 1.47
C ASN A 49 24.24 -7.55 2.66
N VAL A 50 22.95 -7.36 2.36
CA VAL A 50 21.88 -7.24 3.34
C VAL A 50 20.98 -8.46 3.23
N SER A 51 20.97 -9.30 4.27
CA SER A 51 20.10 -10.48 4.31
C SER A 51 18.61 -10.10 4.33
N HIS A 52 17.77 -10.86 3.64
CA HIS A 52 16.30 -10.77 3.74
C HIS A 52 15.78 -10.93 5.19
N HIS A 53 16.52 -11.64 6.06
CA HIS A 53 16.21 -11.72 7.49
C HIS A 53 16.31 -10.36 8.19
N THR A 54 17.23 -9.49 7.76
CA THR A 54 17.35 -8.12 8.27
C THR A 54 16.09 -7.33 7.93
N ILE A 55 15.62 -7.41 6.68
CA ILE A 55 14.39 -6.76 6.22
C ILE A 55 13.19 -7.26 7.04
N ARG A 56 13.07 -8.59 7.21
CA ARG A 56 12.01 -9.21 8.04
C ARG A 56 12.03 -8.70 9.48
N ARG A 57 13.21 -8.55 10.09
CA ARG A 57 13.35 -8.03 11.47
C ARG A 57 12.91 -6.58 11.58
N ILE A 58 13.31 -5.74 10.63
CA ILE A 58 12.92 -4.32 10.59
C ILE A 58 11.40 -4.22 10.51
N ARG A 59 10.75 -4.92 9.56
CA ARG A 59 9.30 -4.88 9.38
C ARG A 59 8.54 -5.35 10.63
N LYS A 60 8.98 -6.46 11.25
CA LYS A 60 8.42 -6.94 12.52
C LYS A 60 8.57 -5.95 13.66
N SER A 61 9.72 -5.27 13.76
CA SER A 61 9.97 -4.25 14.77
C SER A 61 9.00 -3.07 14.62
N LYS A 62 8.81 -2.59 13.39
CA LYS A 62 7.90 -1.46 13.09
C LYS A 62 6.43 -1.80 13.29
N GLN A 63 6.00 -3.02 12.94
CA GLN A 63 4.64 -3.49 13.24
C GLN A 63 4.36 -3.47 14.75
N ARG A 64 5.31 -3.91 15.58
CA ARG A 64 5.17 -3.86 17.05
C ARG A 64 5.12 -2.44 17.58
N GLN A 65 5.92 -1.52 17.03
CA GLN A 65 5.88 -0.10 17.40
C GLN A 65 4.51 0.52 17.05
N ASN A 66 3.96 0.19 15.88
CA ASN A 66 2.64 0.68 15.47
C ASN A 66 1.51 0.10 16.32
N LEU A 67 1.59 -1.16 16.74
CA LEU A 67 0.65 -1.78 17.67
C LEU A 67 0.74 -1.17 19.08
N ALA A 68 1.94 -0.93 19.57
CA ALA A 68 2.16 -0.28 20.87
C ALA A 68 1.61 1.16 20.88
N ASN A 69 1.83 1.90 19.78
CA ASN A 69 1.28 3.25 19.61
C ASN A 69 -0.24 3.24 19.34
N GLY A 70 -0.76 2.16 18.75
CA GLY A 70 -2.19 1.94 18.52
C GLY A 70 -2.96 1.52 19.77
N GLY A 71 -2.28 1.05 20.83
CA GLY A 71 -2.89 0.64 22.10
C GLY A 71 -3.53 1.79 22.91
N ASN A 72 -3.36 3.04 22.48
CA ASN A 72 -4.02 4.22 23.06
C ASN A 72 -5.20 4.75 22.24
N LYS A 73 -5.70 4.01 21.24
CA LYS A 73 -7.03 4.28 20.66
C LYS A 73 -8.05 3.33 21.28
N LYS A 74 -8.58 3.73 22.44
CA LYS A 74 -9.79 3.10 23.00
C LYS A 74 -11.03 3.64 22.28
N ASN A 75 -11.83 2.68 21.79
CA ASN A 75 -13.27 2.71 21.47
C ASN A 75 -13.62 3.49 20.18
N GLU A 76 -14.55 3.08 19.32
CA GLU A 76 -15.80 2.31 19.46
C GLU A 76 -15.97 1.46 18.17
N SER A 77 -16.35 0.20 18.17
CA SER A 77 -17.67 -0.31 18.52
C SER A 77 -17.57 -1.82 18.71
N THR A 78 -17.67 -2.28 19.96
CA THR A 78 -18.01 -3.67 20.24
C THR A 78 -19.53 -3.71 20.21
N ILE A 79 -20.11 -4.21 19.12
CA ILE A 79 -21.55 -4.44 19.05
C ILE A 79 -21.84 -5.63 19.97
N ALA A 80 -22.38 -5.33 21.15
CA ALA A 80 -23.06 -6.31 21.98
C ALA A 80 -24.34 -6.73 21.24
N THR A 81 -24.46 -8.02 20.94
CA THR A 81 -25.70 -8.61 20.43
C THR A 81 -26.72 -8.64 21.57
N SER A 82 -27.55 -7.60 21.68
CA SER A 82 -28.78 -7.64 22.48
C SER A 82 -29.98 -7.60 21.53
N GLU A 83 -30.72 -8.71 21.50
CA GLU A 83 -32.02 -8.82 20.86
C GLU A 83 -33.04 -7.90 21.58
N GLY A 84 -33.75 -7.03 20.85
CA GLY A 84 -34.82 -6.20 21.46
C GLY A 84 -35.30 -4.96 20.69
N ILE A 85 -36.07 -5.18 19.61
CA ILE A 85 -37.31 -4.47 19.20
C ILE A 85 -37.37 -2.91 19.13
N SER A 86 -37.42 -2.43 17.87
CA SER A 86 -38.18 -1.33 17.24
C SER A 86 -38.34 0.06 17.90
N THR A 87 -37.96 1.14 17.20
CA THR A 87 -38.85 2.04 16.40
C THR A 87 -38.10 3.30 15.92
N THR A 88 -38.62 3.92 14.85
CA THR A 88 -38.25 5.17 14.17
C THR A 88 -37.01 5.16 13.25
N LEU A 89 -37.30 4.96 11.96
CA LEU A 89 -36.39 5.02 10.80
C LEU A 89 -36.15 6.48 10.38
N GLU A 90 -34.97 7.03 10.70
CA GLU A 90 -34.37 8.06 9.85
C GLU A 90 -33.81 7.38 8.58
N PRO A 91 -33.90 8.00 7.39
CA PRO A 91 -33.38 7.40 6.17
C PRO A 91 -31.85 7.41 6.17
N ASP A 92 -31.27 6.22 6.38
CA ASP A 92 -29.85 5.93 6.35
C ASP A 92 -29.17 6.43 5.05
N PRO A 93 -28.14 7.28 5.11
CA PRO A 93 -27.46 7.82 3.92
C PRO A 93 -26.77 6.73 3.06
N ILE A 94 -26.63 5.52 3.60
CA ILE A 94 -26.06 4.35 2.91
C ILE A 94 -27.06 3.75 1.91
N ALA A 95 -28.36 3.79 2.20
CA ALA A 95 -29.39 3.21 1.34
C ALA A 95 -29.45 3.93 -0.02
N LYS A 96 -29.28 5.26 -0.05
CA LYS A 96 -29.18 6.03 -1.30
C LYS A 96 -27.96 5.65 -2.13
N LYS A 97 -26.80 5.38 -1.50
CA LYS A 97 -25.56 5.00 -2.21
C LYS A 97 -25.67 3.66 -2.95
N LEU A 98 -26.43 2.70 -2.40
CA LEU A 98 -26.63 1.38 -3.02
C LEU A 98 -27.57 1.44 -4.24
N GLU A 99 -28.45 2.42 -4.31
CA GLU A 99 -29.36 2.58 -5.45
C GLU A 99 -28.63 3.01 -6.73
N TYR A 100 -27.61 3.87 -6.61
CA TYR A 100 -26.76 4.28 -7.74
C TYR A 100 -25.97 3.12 -8.36
N LEU A 101 -25.67 2.07 -7.60
CA LEU A 101 -24.95 0.90 -8.08
C LEU A 101 -25.84 -0.08 -8.86
N LYS A 102 -27.16 -0.06 -8.65
CA LYS A 102 -28.09 -0.92 -9.41
C LYS A 102 -28.16 -0.54 -10.89
N ASN A 103 -27.86 0.71 -11.23
CA ASN A 103 -27.91 1.23 -12.60
C ASN A 103 -26.52 1.34 -13.26
N PHE A 104 -25.46 0.89 -12.59
CA PHE A 104 -24.11 0.94 -13.14
C PHE A 104 -23.91 -0.19 -14.15
N LYS A 105 -24.11 0.11 -15.44
CA LYS A 105 -23.66 -0.78 -16.53
C LYS A 105 -22.16 -0.57 -16.72
N PRO A 106 -21.32 -1.63 -16.67
CA PRO A 106 -19.91 -1.50 -16.98
C PRO A 106 -19.76 -0.98 -18.41
N LEU A 107 -18.89 0.01 -18.60
CA LEU A 107 -18.49 0.47 -19.93
C LEU A 107 -17.79 -0.70 -20.63
N ASP A 108 -18.40 -1.15 -21.72
CA ASP A 108 -17.84 -2.21 -22.56
C ASP A 108 -16.68 -1.62 -23.36
N VAL A 109 -15.46 -1.80 -22.84
CA VAL A 109 -14.22 -1.26 -23.42
C VAL A 109 -13.85 -1.96 -24.74
N PHE A 110 -14.54 -3.06 -25.07
CA PHE A 110 -14.34 -3.85 -26.28
C PHE A 110 -15.40 -3.60 -27.36
N ALA A 111 -16.36 -2.70 -27.13
CA ALA A 111 -17.31 -2.30 -28.17
C ALA A 111 -16.56 -1.53 -29.27
N GLU A 112 -16.20 -2.23 -30.35
CA GLU A 112 -15.61 -1.66 -31.56
C GLU A 112 -16.49 -0.52 -32.08
N LYS A 113 -16.06 0.72 -31.81
CA LYS A 113 -16.59 1.89 -32.50
C LYS A 113 -16.22 1.75 -33.97
N LYS A 114 -17.19 1.38 -34.82
CA LYS A 114 -17.08 1.57 -36.27
C LYS A 114 -16.90 3.05 -36.53
N VAL A 115 -15.65 3.47 -36.74
CA VAL A 115 -15.32 4.79 -37.24
C VAL A 115 -15.79 4.84 -38.69
N GLN A 116 -16.90 5.53 -38.96
CA GLN A 116 -17.26 5.90 -40.31
C GLN A 116 -16.20 6.86 -40.84
N GLN A 117 -15.28 6.35 -41.66
CA GLN A 117 -14.39 7.17 -42.46
C GLN A 117 -15.21 7.79 -43.59
N ASN A 118 -15.61 9.05 -43.44
CA ASN A 118 -16.05 9.86 -44.57
C ASN A 118 -14.80 10.27 -45.36
N SER A 119 -14.43 9.47 -46.36
CA SER A 119 -13.39 9.82 -47.31
C SER A 119 -13.87 10.96 -48.23
N GLY A 120 -13.51 12.19 -47.85
CA GLY A 120 -13.71 13.39 -48.67
C GLY A 120 -12.64 13.55 -49.76
N PHE A 121 -12.41 12.53 -50.59
CA PHE A 121 -11.53 12.67 -51.76
C PHE A 121 -12.37 12.76 -53.03
N LYS A 122 -12.51 13.99 -53.55
CA LYS A 122 -12.92 14.23 -54.95
C LYS A 122 -11.65 14.33 -55.80
N PRO A 123 -11.42 13.47 -56.79
CA PRO A 123 -10.43 13.76 -57.82
C PRO A 123 -10.92 14.95 -58.64
N MET A 124 -10.06 15.95 -58.86
CA MET A 124 -10.27 16.96 -59.90
C MET A 124 -9.69 16.41 -61.21
N ASP A 125 -10.43 16.64 -62.29
CA ASP A 125 -10.16 16.25 -63.67
C ASP A 125 -8.80 16.75 -64.21
#